data_AF-A0A9R1D1P2-F1
#
_entry.id   AF-A0A9R1D1P2-F1
#
_cell.length_a   1.000
_cell.length_b   1.000
_cell.length_c   1.000
_cell.angle_alpha   90.00
_cell.angle_beta   90.00
_cell.angle_gamma   90.00
#
_symmetry.space_group_name_H-M   'P 1'
#
loop_
_entity.id
_entity.type
_entity.pdbx_description
1 polymer ?
#
loop_
_entity_poly.entity_id
_entity_poly.type
_entity_poly.pdbx_seq_one_letter_code
_entity_poly.pdbx_strand_id
1 'polypeptide(L)'
;MPHDTSLLVSGFNGIAYFLSSLIPIWAIDRIGRRKLMLFAAIGQCACMAILAGTTSVSFKATGIVAATMLFLFNFFFAVGLLAIPWLLPAEYAPLPIRASAAALASASNWIFTFLVVEITPISIKSIGYKTYIYFCVFNACFIPLIYLCYPETAKLSLEQIDLLFTGEKVLRVLPHELRNLRPGEEHGMVEQEVDSTASVDDKDLPVTIEHQGPIPFEKEAREKA
;
A
#
# COMPACT_ATOMS: atom_id res chain seq x y z
N MET A 1 -17.75 -29.34 -7.18
CA MET A 1 -17.35 -29.15 -8.59
C MET A 1 -16.49 -30.34 -9.00
N PRO A 2 -16.67 -30.91 -10.20
CA PRO A 2 -15.74 -31.88 -10.77
C PRO A 2 -14.32 -31.31 -10.83
N HIS A 3 -13.30 -32.14 -10.58
CA HIS A 3 -11.89 -31.72 -10.53
C HIS A 3 -11.46 -30.94 -11.79
N ASP A 4 -11.89 -31.38 -12.97
CA ASP A 4 -11.55 -30.76 -14.25
C ASP A 4 -12.11 -29.35 -14.41
N THR A 5 -13.31 -29.10 -13.87
CA THR A 5 -13.92 -27.75 -13.91
C THR A 5 -13.19 -26.77 -13.00
N SER A 6 -12.72 -27.21 -11.83
CA SER A 6 -11.93 -26.37 -10.93
C SER A 6 -10.58 -26.00 -11.54
N LEU A 7 -9.93 -26.94 -12.24
CA LEU A 7 -8.67 -26.69 -12.96
C LEU A 7 -8.85 -25.66 -14.08
N LEU A 8 -9.90 -25.81 -14.91
CA LEU A 8 -10.21 -24.86 -15.98
C LEU A 8 -10.48 -23.46 -15.43
N VAL A 9 -11.29 -23.34 -14.37
CA VAL A 9 -11.61 -22.05 -13.73
C VAL A 9 -10.35 -21.37 -13.19
N SER A 10 -9.44 -22.12 -12.55
CA SER A 10 -8.14 -21.58 -12.12
C SER A 10 -7.27 -21.12 -13.30
N GLY A 11 -7.25 -21.88 -14.40
CA GLY A 11 -6.51 -21.50 -15.61
C GLY A 11 -7.01 -20.19 -16.22
N PHE A 12 -8.33 -20.06 -16.39
CA PHE A 12 -8.93 -18.82 -16.89
C PHE A 12 -8.71 -17.63 -15.94
N ASN A 13 -8.76 -17.86 -14.62
CA ASN A 13 -8.44 -16.83 -13.64
C ASN A 13 -6.99 -16.34 -13.78
N GLY A 14 -6.04 -17.26 -14.02
CA GLY A 14 -4.64 -16.91 -14.27
C GLY A 14 -4.45 -16.04 -15.51
N ILE A 15 -5.11 -16.37 -16.62
CA ILE A 15 -5.06 -15.57 -17.86
C ILE A 15 -5.70 -14.19 -17.64
N ALA A 16 -6.88 -14.14 -17.03
CA ALA A 16 -7.55 -12.88 -16.72
C ALA A 16 -6.69 -11.99 -15.81
N TYR A 17 -6.05 -12.58 -14.80
CA TYR A 17 -5.14 -11.90 -13.89
C TYR A 17 -3.90 -11.37 -14.60
N PHE A 18 -3.30 -12.16 -15.51
CA PHE A 18 -2.19 -11.73 -16.34
C PHE A 18 -2.56 -10.54 -17.26
N LEU A 19 -3.74 -10.57 -17.88
CA LEU A 19 -4.18 -9.43 -18.71
C LEU A 19 -4.45 -8.19 -17.85
N SER A 20 -4.98 -8.39 -16.64
CA SER A 20 -5.26 -7.30 -15.70
C SER A 20 -3.97 -6.61 -15.20
N SER A 21 -2.87 -7.35 -15.08
CA SER A 21 -1.58 -6.80 -14.62
C SER A 21 -0.88 -5.91 -15.64
N LEU A 22 -1.34 -5.89 -16.90
CA LEU A 22 -0.84 -4.97 -17.93
C LEU A 22 -1.40 -3.55 -17.78
N ILE A 23 -2.56 -3.38 -17.13
CA ILE A 23 -3.23 -2.09 -16.92
C ILE A 23 -2.38 -1.14 -16.06
N PRO A 24 -1.80 -1.56 -14.90
CA PRO A 24 -0.94 -0.72 -14.07
C PRO A 24 0.21 -0.06 -14.82
N ILE A 25 0.78 -0.71 -15.83
CA ILE A 25 1.95 -0.22 -16.58
C ILE A 25 1.71 1.20 -17.10
N TRP A 26 0.48 1.49 -17.54
CA TRP A 26 0.10 2.81 -18.06
C TRP A 26 -0.58 3.68 -17.01
N ALA A 27 -1.26 3.06 -16.04
CA ALA A 27 -2.08 3.75 -15.06
C ALA A 27 -1.25 4.37 -13.92
N ILE A 28 -0.18 3.69 -13.47
CA ILE A 28 0.62 4.09 -12.30
C ILE A 28 1.18 5.51 -12.46
N ASP A 29 1.76 5.83 -13.61
CA ASP A 29 2.39 7.13 -13.83
C ASP A 29 1.40 8.27 -14.12
N ARG A 30 0.18 7.94 -14.58
CA ARG A 30 -0.85 8.94 -14.89
C ARG A 30 -1.73 9.29 -13.70
N ILE A 31 -2.23 8.28 -12.99
CA ILE A 31 -3.24 8.44 -11.92
C ILE A 31 -2.57 8.72 -10.57
N GLY A 32 -1.39 8.14 -10.35
CA GLY A 32 -0.65 8.21 -9.10
C GLY A 32 -0.87 7.00 -8.21
N ARG A 33 0.15 6.68 -7.41
CA ARG A 33 0.28 5.39 -6.72
C ARG A 33 -0.76 5.25 -5.62
N ARG A 34 -0.98 6.30 -4.84
CA ARG A 34 -1.92 6.29 -3.70
C ARG A 34 -3.37 6.08 -4.16
N LYS A 35 -3.79 6.78 -5.21
CA LYS A 35 -5.17 6.67 -5.74
C LYS A 35 -5.45 5.28 -6.30
N LEU A 36 -4.47 4.67 -6.97
CA LEU A 36 -4.57 3.30 -7.48
C LEU A 36 -4.67 2.27 -6.35
N MET A 37 -3.87 2.41 -5.29
CA MET A 37 -3.96 1.54 -4.11
C MET A 37 -5.32 1.68 -3.40
N LEU A 38 -5.84 2.90 -3.27
CA LEU A 38 -7.18 3.13 -2.68
C LEU A 38 -8.29 2.53 -3.53
N PHE A 39 -8.23 2.71 -4.86
CA PHE A 39 -9.19 2.11 -5.79
C PHE A 39 -9.20 0.58 -5.69
N ALA A 40 -8.00 -0.03 -5.66
CA ALA A 40 -7.86 -1.47 -5.49
C ALA A 40 -8.41 -1.96 -4.15
N ALA A 41 -8.05 -1.30 -3.03
CA ALA A 41 -8.50 -1.68 -1.70
C ALA A 41 -10.03 -1.57 -1.53
N ILE A 42 -10.65 -0.50 -2.06
CA ILE A 42 -12.12 -0.34 -2.06
C ILE A 42 -12.79 -1.43 -2.90
N GLY A 43 -12.25 -1.69 -4.11
CA GLY A 43 -12.77 -2.74 -4.99
C GLY A 43 -12.68 -4.14 -4.38
N GLN A 44 -11.55 -4.47 -3.75
CA GLN A 44 -11.36 -5.74 -3.05
C GLN A 44 -12.26 -5.88 -1.83
N CYS A 45 -12.44 -4.81 -1.05
CA CYS A 45 -13.37 -4.78 0.08
C CYS A 45 -14.81 -5.07 -0.38
N ALA A 46 -15.27 -4.40 -1.45
CA ALA A 46 -16.60 -4.63 -2.01
C ALA A 46 -16.77 -6.08 -2.52
N CYS A 47 -15.76 -6.62 -3.21
CA CYS A 47 -15.79 -8.02 -3.68
C CYS A 47 -15.89 -9.01 -2.50
N MET A 48 -15.12 -8.79 -1.43
CA MET A 48 -15.16 -9.65 -0.23
C MET A 48 -16.49 -9.53 0.53
N ALA A 49 -17.08 -8.34 0.61
CA ALA A 49 -18.40 -8.15 1.21
C ALA A 49 -19.50 -8.92 0.44
N ILE A 50 -19.49 -8.83 -0.90
CA ILE A 50 -20.43 -9.57 -1.76
C ILE A 50 -20.17 -11.08 -1.65
N LEU A 51 -18.91 -11.51 -1.61
CA LEU A 51 -18.54 -12.92 -1.45
C LEU A 51 -19.02 -13.49 -0.11
N ALA A 52 -18.90 -12.73 0.99
CA ALA A 52 -19.43 -13.11 2.28
C ALA A 52 -20.98 -13.22 2.28
N GLY A 53 -21.67 -12.29 1.64
CA GLY A 53 -23.14 -12.32 1.53
C GLY A 53 -23.63 -13.48 0.67
N THR A 54 -22.99 -13.71 -0.48
CA THR A 54 -23.38 -14.78 -1.43
C THR A 54 -23.03 -16.17 -0.93
N THR A 55 -22.01 -16.33 -0.09
CA THR A 55 -21.66 -17.62 0.51
C THR A 55 -22.50 -17.96 1.75
N SER A 56 -23.29 -17.01 2.26
CA SER A 56 -24.23 -17.25 3.37
C SER A 56 -25.54 -17.93 2.93
N VAL A 57 -25.89 -17.84 1.63
CA VAL A 57 -27.11 -18.43 1.06
C VAL A 57 -26.76 -19.44 -0.04
N SER A 58 -27.35 -20.63 0.01
CA SER A 58 -26.96 -21.74 -0.88
C SER A 58 -27.93 -21.92 -2.04
N PHE A 59 -27.72 -21.15 -3.12
CA PHE A 59 -28.40 -21.33 -4.41
C PHE A 59 -27.37 -21.56 -5.54
N LYS A 60 -27.81 -22.14 -6.68
CA LYS A 60 -26.92 -22.29 -7.86
C LYS A 60 -26.42 -20.93 -8.38
N ALA A 61 -27.27 -19.90 -8.36
CA ALA A 61 -26.91 -18.56 -8.82
C ALA A 61 -25.78 -17.92 -7.98
N THR A 62 -25.77 -18.18 -6.67
CA THR A 62 -24.74 -17.65 -5.76
C THR A 62 -23.35 -18.20 -6.03
N GLY A 63 -23.22 -19.43 -6.55
CA GLY A 63 -21.92 -19.99 -6.95
C GLY A 63 -21.28 -19.26 -8.13
N ILE A 64 -22.10 -18.84 -9.11
CA ILE A 64 -21.62 -18.08 -10.28
C ILE A 64 -21.17 -16.68 -9.83
N VAL A 65 -21.97 -16.00 -9.01
CA VAL A 65 -21.62 -14.67 -8.48
C VAL A 65 -20.33 -14.75 -7.66
N ALA A 66 -20.18 -15.76 -6.79
CA ALA A 66 -18.96 -15.96 -6.01
C ALA A 66 -17.72 -16.14 -6.90
N ALA A 67 -17.82 -16.93 -7.97
CA ALA A 67 -16.74 -17.09 -8.93
C ALA A 67 -16.40 -15.77 -9.64
N THR A 68 -17.40 -15.03 -10.14
CA THR A 68 -17.18 -13.74 -10.80
C THR A 68 -16.54 -12.72 -9.85
N MET A 69 -16.97 -12.66 -8.59
CA MET A 69 -16.37 -11.78 -7.58
C MET A 69 -14.90 -12.13 -7.29
N LEU A 70 -14.51 -13.40 -7.36
CA LEU A 70 -13.11 -13.81 -7.21
C LEU A 70 -12.24 -13.31 -8.37
N PHE A 71 -12.75 -13.33 -9.60
CA PHE A 71 -12.06 -12.77 -10.77
C PHE A 71 -11.92 -11.25 -10.64
N LEU A 72 -12.97 -10.55 -10.21
CA LEU A 72 -12.94 -9.11 -9.95
C LEU A 72 -11.96 -8.76 -8.82
N PHE A 73 -11.93 -9.56 -7.76
CA PHE A 73 -10.97 -9.38 -6.67
C PHE A 73 -9.51 -9.44 -7.18
N ASN A 74 -9.20 -10.43 -8.04
CA ASN A 74 -7.88 -10.53 -8.68
C ASN A 74 -7.60 -9.37 -9.63
N PHE A 75 -8.62 -8.89 -10.37
CA PHE A 75 -8.49 -7.71 -11.22
C PHE A 75 -8.11 -6.46 -10.41
N PHE A 76 -8.82 -6.15 -9.31
CA PHE A 76 -8.50 -5.00 -8.47
C PHE A 76 -7.11 -5.14 -7.83
N PHE A 77 -6.74 -6.35 -7.40
CA PHE A 77 -5.40 -6.63 -6.89
C PHE A 77 -4.33 -6.35 -7.94
N ALA A 78 -4.50 -6.85 -9.17
CA ALA A 78 -3.59 -6.63 -10.28
C ALA A 78 -3.39 -5.14 -10.57
N VAL A 79 -4.47 -4.36 -10.55
CA VAL A 79 -4.47 -2.94 -10.94
C VAL A 79 -3.71 -2.05 -9.95
N GLY A 80 -3.81 -2.30 -8.65
CA GLY A 80 -3.25 -1.38 -7.64
C GLY A 80 -2.23 -2.00 -6.69
N LEU A 81 -2.49 -3.19 -6.17
CA LEU A 81 -1.69 -3.75 -5.07
C LEU A 81 -0.62 -4.74 -5.53
N LEU A 82 -0.59 -5.10 -6.81
CA LEU A 82 0.42 -6.01 -7.35
C LEU A 82 1.78 -5.35 -7.50
N ALA A 83 1.89 -4.24 -8.23
CA ALA A 83 3.18 -3.63 -8.57
C ALA A 83 3.63 -2.58 -7.55
N ILE A 84 2.69 -1.78 -7.05
CA ILE A 84 2.98 -0.59 -6.24
C ILE A 84 3.76 -0.96 -4.95
N PRO A 85 3.35 -1.96 -4.14
CA PRO A 85 4.06 -2.31 -2.91
C PRO A 85 5.52 -2.76 -3.10
N TRP A 86 5.89 -3.23 -4.29
CA TRP A 86 7.28 -3.59 -4.60
C TRP A 86 8.13 -2.39 -5.03
N LEU A 87 7.49 -1.32 -5.52
CA LEU A 87 8.15 -0.08 -5.91
C LEU A 87 8.37 0.83 -4.70
N LEU A 88 7.42 0.86 -3.76
CA LEU A 88 7.44 1.79 -2.63
C LEU A 88 8.69 1.68 -1.73
N PRO A 89 9.25 0.50 -1.40
CA PRO A 89 10.48 0.43 -0.62
C PRO A 89 11.68 1.09 -1.31
N ALA A 90 11.74 1.06 -2.65
CA ALA A 90 12.80 1.72 -3.40
C ALA A 90 12.60 3.24 -3.48
N GLU A 91 11.35 3.70 -3.44
CA GLU A 91 11.00 5.12 -3.46
C GLU A 91 11.13 5.78 -2.09
N TYR A 92 10.69 5.11 -1.01
CA TYR A 92 10.61 5.70 0.32
C TYR A 92 11.93 5.60 1.10
N ALA A 93 12.77 4.61 0.78
CA ALA A 93 14.00 4.41 1.54
C ALA A 93 15.14 5.31 1.02
N PRO A 94 15.84 6.02 1.93
CA PRO A 94 17.01 6.80 1.56
C PRO A 94 18.10 5.90 0.98
N LEU A 95 18.92 6.45 0.08
CA LEU A 95 19.94 5.74 -0.70
C LEU A 95 20.76 4.73 0.12
N PRO A 96 21.26 5.05 1.34
CA PRO A 96 22.14 4.15 2.08
C PRO A 96 21.46 2.88 2.60
N ILE A 97 20.17 2.96 2.97
CA ILE A 97 19.45 1.83 3.60
C ILE A 97 18.46 1.14 2.65
N ARG A 98 18.38 1.60 1.40
CA ARG A 98 17.39 1.14 0.41
C ARG A 98 17.40 -0.37 0.20
N ALA A 99 18.58 -0.97 0.11
CA ALA A 99 18.71 -2.42 -0.05
C ALA A 99 18.16 -3.20 1.16
N SER A 100 18.50 -2.74 2.38
CA SER A 100 18.02 -3.35 3.62
C SER A 100 16.51 -3.19 3.80
N ALA A 101 15.97 -2.01 3.47
CA ALA A 101 14.53 -1.74 3.52
C ALA A 101 13.76 -2.62 2.53
N ALA A 102 14.26 -2.76 1.29
CA ALA A 102 13.66 -3.65 0.30
C ALA A 102 13.71 -5.13 0.71
N ALA A 103 14.80 -5.56 1.35
CA ALA A 103 14.93 -6.91 1.88
C ALA A 103 13.93 -7.18 3.01
N LEU A 104 13.77 -6.23 3.95
CA LEU A 104 12.80 -6.35 5.04
C LEU A 104 11.35 -6.33 4.54
N ALA A 105 11.03 -5.48 3.55
CA ALA A 105 9.72 -5.45 2.90
C ALA A 105 9.41 -6.79 2.22
N SER A 106 10.40 -7.37 1.52
CA SER A 106 10.23 -8.68 0.88
C SER A 106 10.07 -9.81 1.90
N ALA A 107 10.90 -9.82 2.96
CA ALA A 107 10.83 -10.83 4.02
C ALA A 107 9.48 -10.79 4.75
N SER A 108 9.02 -9.60 5.13
CA SER A 108 7.71 -9.43 5.76
C SER A 108 6.58 -9.89 4.84
N ASN A 109 6.62 -9.53 3.55
CA ASN A 109 5.63 -9.99 2.57
C ASN A 109 5.53 -11.53 2.50
N TRP A 110 6.67 -12.24 2.46
CA TRP A 110 6.68 -13.70 2.41
C TRP A 110 6.22 -14.35 3.72
N ILE A 111 6.58 -13.77 4.88
CA ILE A 111 6.10 -14.22 6.19
C ILE A 111 4.57 -14.11 6.27
N PHE A 112 4.01 -12.95 5.89
CA PHE A 112 2.55 -12.76 5.91
C PHE A 112 1.83 -13.63 4.87
N THR A 113 2.44 -13.83 3.70
CA THR A 113 1.91 -14.76 2.69
C THR A 113 1.82 -16.18 3.26
N PHE A 114 2.87 -16.67 3.91
CA PHE A 114 2.87 -17.97 4.57
C PHE A 114 1.78 -18.06 5.64
N LEU A 115 1.69 -17.06 6.52
CA LEU A 115 0.67 -17.00 7.57
C LEU A 115 -0.75 -17.07 6.98
N VAL A 116 -1.05 -16.29 5.95
CA VAL A 116 -2.38 -16.28 5.32
C VAL A 116 -2.67 -17.62 4.65
N VAL A 117 -1.71 -18.23 3.94
CA VAL A 117 -1.88 -19.52 3.27
C VAL A 117 -2.17 -20.64 4.26
N GLU A 118 -1.52 -20.65 5.43
CA GLU A 118 -1.76 -21.64 6.49
C GLU A 118 -3.08 -21.40 7.27
N ILE A 119 -3.40 -20.13 7.57
CA ILE A 119 -4.60 -19.78 8.36
C ILE A 119 -5.89 -19.95 7.54
N THR A 120 -5.86 -19.67 6.23
CA THR A 120 -7.05 -19.70 5.37
C THR A 120 -7.77 -21.07 5.33
N PRO A 121 -7.11 -22.22 5.09
CA PRO A 121 -7.80 -23.52 5.05
C PRO A 121 -8.41 -23.90 6.41
N ILE A 122 -7.72 -23.58 7.51
CA ILE A 122 -8.22 -23.80 8.88
C ILE A 122 -9.45 -22.94 9.13
N SER A 123 -9.42 -21.67 8.70
CA SER A 123 -10.52 -20.73 8.85
C SER A 123 -11.74 -21.16 8.04
N ILE A 124 -11.58 -21.54 6.77
CA ILE A 124 -12.68 -22.03 5.94
C ILE A 124 -13.32 -23.28 6.58
N LYS A 125 -12.52 -24.19 7.14
CA LYS A 125 -13.03 -25.42 7.81
C LYS A 125 -13.76 -25.12 9.13
N SER A 126 -13.28 -24.15 9.90
CA SER A 126 -13.80 -23.85 11.24
C SER A 126 -15.01 -22.91 11.22
N ILE A 127 -14.89 -21.78 10.51
CA ILE A 127 -15.86 -20.68 10.55
C ILE A 127 -16.60 -20.47 9.22
N GLY A 128 -16.26 -21.21 8.16
CA GLY A 128 -16.97 -21.22 6.89
C GLY A 128 -17.02 -19.84 6.22
N TYR A 129 -18.22 -19.37 5.89
CA TYR A 129 -18.45 -18.09 5.18
C TYR A 129 -17.94 -16.87 5.96
N LYS A 130 -17.84 -16.95 7.30
CA LYS A 130 -17.32 -15.86 8.13
C LYS A 130 -15.85 -15.56 7.84
N THR A 131 -15.14 -16.48 7.19
CA THR A 131 -13.77 -16.26 6.70
C THR A 131 -13.68 -15.04 5.80
N TYR A 132 -14.64 -14.88 4.89
CA TYR A 132 -14.67 -13.75 3.96
C TYR A 132 -14.98 -12.42 4.66
N ILE A 133 -15.70 -12.46 5.79
CA ILE A 133 -16.02 -11.26 6.58
C ILE A 133 -14.76 -10.67 7.21
N TYR A 134 -13.91 -11.48 7.85
CA TYR A 134 -12.69 -10.92 8.45
C TYR A 134 -11.72 -10.42 7.37
N PHE A 135 -11.63 -11.08 6.21
CA PHE A 135 -10.86 -10.55 5.07
C PHE A 135 -11.41 -9.22 4.56
N CYS A 136 -12.74 -9.06 4.54
CA CYS A 136 -13.38 -7.78 4.24
C CYS A 136 -12.98 -6.71 5.26
N VAL A 137 -12.97 -7.04 6.56
CA VAL A 137 -12.55 -6.10 7.61
C VAL A 137 -11.09 -5.72 7.47
N PHE A 138 -10.19 -6.66 7.18
CA PHE A 138 -8.79 -6.33 6.90
C PHE A 138 -8.65 -5.39 5.69
N ASN A 139 -9.33 -5.68 4.58
CA ASN A 139 -9.35 -4.78 3.41
C ASN A 139 -9.90 -3.39 3.77
N ALA A 140 -10.94 -3.32 4.60
CA ALA A 140 -11.50 -2.06 5.08
C ALA A 140 -10.51 -1.28 5.97
N CYS A 141 -9.73 -1.97 6.82
CA CYS A 141 -8.68 -1.36 7.65
C CYS A 141 -7.48 -0.87 6.81
N PHE A 142 -7.19 -1.50 5.67
CA PHE A 142 -6.16 -1.02 4.75
C PHE A 142 -6.53 0.31 4.10
N ILE A 143 -7.81 0.63 3.90
CA ILE A 143 -8.23 1.90 3.28
C ILE A 143 -7.75 3.14 4.08
N PRO A 144 -8.07 3.29 5.38
CA PRO A 144 -7.59 4.43 6.17
C PRO A 144 -6.07 4.37 6.35
N LEU A 145 -5.46 3.18 6.44
CA LEU A 145 -4.02 3.04 6.53
C LEU A 145 -3.32 3.57 5.27
N ILE A 146 -3.81 3.21 4.08
CA ILE A 146 -3.32 3.74 2.80
C ILE A 146 -3.57 5.25 2.72
N TYR A 147 -4.73 5.72 3.18
CA TYR A 147 -5.04 7.14 3.15
C TYR A 147 -4.15 7.98 4.07
N LEU A 148 -3.82 7.48 5.27
CA LEU A 148 -3.10 8.25 6.29
C LEU A 148 -1.59 8.08 6.23
N CYS A 149 -1.10 6.85 6.00
CA CYS A 149 0.31 6.50 6.11
C CYS A 149 1.08 6.61 4.79
N TYR A 150 0.41 6.57 3.64
CA TYR A 150 1.08 6.60 2.34
C TYR A 150 0.95 7.98 1.69
N PRO A 151 2.03 8.78 1.67
CA PRO A 151 2.05 10.01 0.89
C PRO A 151 2.11 9.70 -0.62
N GLU A 152 1.70 10.68 -1.44
CA GLU A 152 1.73 10.52 -2.91
C GLU A 152 3.14 10.76 -3.44
N THR A 153 3.74 9.74 -4.07
CA THR A 153 5.08 9.81 -4.69
C THR A 153 5.06 9.97 -6.20
N ALA A 154 3.88 10.09 -6.82
CA ALA A 154 3.79 10.23 -8.27
C ALA A 154 4.47 11.52 -8.78
N LYS A 155 5.34 11.34 -9.79
CA LYS A 155 6.02 12.42 -10.53
C LYS A 155 7.00 13.25 -9.69
N LEU A 156 7.51 12.69 -8.60
CA LEU A 156 8.59 13.27 -7.79
C LEU A 156 9.91 12.58 -8.11
N SER A 157 11.02 13.32 -8.03
CA SER A 157 12.36 12.73 -8.07
C SER A 157 12.65 12.00 -6.76
N LEU A 158 13.65 11.10 -6.75
CA LEU A 158 14.04 10.40 -5.51
C LEU A 158 14.54 11.36 -4.42
N GLU A 159 15.15 12.48 -4.82
CA GLU A 159 15.63 13.53 -3.91
C GLU A 159 14.46 14.31 -3.30
N GLN A 160 13.44 14.60 -4.11
CA GLN A 160 12.19 15.23 -3.65
C GLN A 160 11.39 14.34 -2.70
N ILE A 161 11.47 13.02 -2.88
CA ILE A 161 10.86 12.06 -1.95
C ILE A 161 11.65 12.03 -0.64
N ASP A 162 12.98 12.13 -0.68
CA ASP A 162 13.79 12.21 0.55
C ASP A 162 13.39 13.43 1.39
N LEU A 163 13.19 14.59 0.78
CA LEU A 163 12.69 15.81 1.46
C LEU A 163 11.33 15.63 2.13
N LEU A 164 10.51 14.70 1.62
CA LEU A 164 9.22 14.38 2.22
C LEU A 164 9.35 13.75 3.61
N PHE A 165 10.48 13.09 3.86
CA PHE A 165 10.78 12.34 5.08
C PHE A 165 11.86 12.99 5.97
N THR A 166 12.59 14.00 5.47
CA THR A 166 13.74 14.62 6.18
C THR A 166 13.38 15.84 7.04
N GLY A 167 12.16 16.38 6.96
CA GLY A 167 11.70 17.52 7.80
C GLY A 167 11.15 17.11 9.18
N GLU A 168 10.96 18.08 10.09
CA GLU A 168 10.30 17.86 11.39
C GLU A 168 8.88 17.28 11.28
N LYS A 169 8.24 17.42 10.11
CA LYS A 169 6.91 16.93 9.78
C LYS A 169 6.96 16.17 8.44
N VAL A 170 6.44 14.94 8.42
CA VAL A 170 6.30 14.17 7.17
C VAL A 170 5.24 14.84 6.29
N LEU A 171 5.67 15.41 5.16
CA LEU A 171 4.79 16.09 4.22
C LEU A 171 3.94 15.06 3.45
N ARG A 172 2.63 15.30 3.30
CA ARG A 172 1.77 14.41 2.50
C ARG A 172 1.80 14.72 1.00
N VAL A 173 2.11 15.96 0.68
CA VAL A 173 2.22 16.53 -0.67
C VAL A 173 3.35 17.55 -0.64
N LEU A 174 4.24 17.51 -1.61
CA LEU A 174 5.32 18.49 -1.74
C LEU A 174 4.74 19.87 -2.15
N PRO A 175 5.05 20.96 -1.41
CA PRO A 175 4.67 22.32 -1.78
C PRO A 175 5.07 22.68 -3.20
N HIS A 176 4.29 23.56 -3.85
CA HIS A 176 4.50 23.92 -5.25
C HIS A 176 5.86 24.61 -5.50
N GLU A 177 6.37 25.35 -4.51
CA GLU A 177 7.66 26.02 -4.54
C GLU A 177 8.81 25.00 -4.65
N LEU A 178 8.82 24.00 -3.76
CA LEU A 178 9.85 22.96 -3.74
C LEU A 178 9.79 22.04 -4.96
N ARG A 179 8.59 21.82 -5.52
CA ARG A 179 8.41 20.91 -6.66
C ARG A 179 9.16 21.34 -7.94
N ASN A 180 9.42 22.63 -8.11
CA ASN A 180 10.04 23.19 -9.33
C ASN A 180 11.53 23.48 -9.16
N LEU A 181 12.10 23.25 -7.99
CA LEU A 181 13.51 23.49 -7.74
C LEU A 181 14.37 22.43 -8.42
N ARG A 182 15.62 22.80 -8.72
CA ARG A 182 16.59 21.86 -9.27
C ARG A 182 17.11 20.95 -8.14
N PRO A 183 17.44 19.69 -8.47
CA PRO A 183 18.25 18.81 -7.63
C PRO A 183 19.36 19.55 -6.86
N GLY A 184 19.23 19.67 -5.53
CA GLY A 184 20.21 20.30 -4.64
C GLY A 184 19.89 21.73 -4.15
N GLU A 185 19.01 22.50 -4.80
CA GLU A 185 18.58 23.83 -4.31
C GLU A 185 17.49 23.75 -3.23
N GLU A 186 16.85 22.58 -3.13
CA GLU A 186 15.70 22.32 -2.25
C GLU A 186 16.08 22.27 -0.76
N HIS A 187 17.24 21.73 -0.42
CA HIS A 187 17.64 21.48 0.98
C HIS A 187 17.79 22.79 1.77
N GLY A 188 18.40 23.81 1.16
CA GLY A 188 18.62 25.11 1.82
C GLY A 188 17.34 25.93 2.02
N MET A 189 16.36 25.79 1.13
CA MET A 189 15.06 26.46 1.30
C MET A 189 14.21 25.76 2.37
N VAL A 190 14.23 24.42 2.44
CA VAL A 190 13.50 23.69 3.48
C VAL A 190 14.07 24.00 4.87
N GLU A 191 15.39 24.06 5.04
CA GLU A 191 15.97 24.50 6.32
C GLU A 191 15.55 25.93 6.69
N GLN A 192 15.56 26.88 5.75
CA GLN A 192 15.11 28.25 6.02
C GLN A 192 13.60 28.37 6.28
N GLU A 193 12.77 27.60 5.58
CA GLU A 193 11.31 27.66 5.70
C GLU A 193 10.82 26.89 6.93
N VAL A 194 11.49 25.80 7.33
CA VAL A 194 11.23 25.10 8.61
C VAL A 194 11.63 25.99 9.79
N ASP A 195 12.79 26.66 9.74
CA ASP A 195 13.21 27.62 10.79
C ASP A 195 12.26 28.82 10.87
N SER A 196 11.71 29.27 9.73
CA SER A 196 10.73 30.35 9.69
C SER A 196 9.33 29.91 10.14
N THR A 197 8.89 28.69 9.82
CA THR A 197 7.56 28.16 10.23
C THR A 197 7.52 27.61 11.65
N ALA A 198 8.66 27.28 12.26
CA ALA A 198 8.78 27.01 13.69
C ALA A 198 8.39 28.23 14.56
N SER A 199 8.31 29.43 13.96
CA SER A 199 7.79 30.65 14.60
C SER A 199 6.27 30.83 14.48
N VAL A 200 5.55 29.96 13.75
CA VAL A 200 4.11 30.04 13.54
C VAL A 200 3.38 29.08 14.48
N ASP A 201 2.58 29.67 15.38
CA ASP A 201 1.89 29.08 16.53
C ASP A 201 1.05 27.82 16.18
N ASP A 202 1.16 26.79 17.01
CA ASP A 202 0.75 25.38 16.81
C ASP A 202 -0.79 25.15 16.72
N LYS A 203 -1.59 26.21 16.56
CA LYS A 203 -3.06 26.19 16.73
C LYS A 203 -3.87 26.06 15.43
N ASP A 204 -3.25 26.23 14.26
CA ASP A 204 -3.94 26.28 12.96
C ASP A 204 -3.70 25.06 12.04
N LEU A 205 -3.04 24.02 12.53
CA LEU A 205 -2.83 22.77 11.79
C LEU A 205 -3.84 21.69 12.23
N PRO A 206 -4.59 21.07 11.31
CA PRO A 206 -5.40 19.92 11.66
C PRO A 206 -4.47 18.72 11.85
N VAL A 207 -4.35 18.29 13.11
CA VAL A 207 -3.69 17.06 13.60
C VAL A 207 -2.26 17.25 14.13
N THR A 208 -2.16 17.64 15.39
CA THR A 208 -1.01 17.42 16.29
C THR A 208 -0.91 15.94 16.67
N ILE A 209 0.20 15.28 16.36
CA ILE A 209 0.62 14.02 17.00
C ILE A 209 1.92 14.34 17.75
N GLU A 210 1.92 14.12 19.06
CA GLU A 210 3.05 14.37 19.96
C GLU A 210 4.35 13.75 19.43
N HIS A 211 5.39 14.58 19.36
CA HIS A 211 6.75 14.19 19.05
C HIS A 211 7.37 13.45 20.23
N GLN A 212 7.71 12.18 20.03
CA GLN A 212 8.61 11.45 20.91
C GLN A 212 10.04 11.72 20.44
N GLY A 213 10.86 12.30 21.33
CA GLY A 213 12.15 12.90 21.00
C GLY A 213 13.17 12.00 20.28
N PRO A 214 14.26 12.61 19.76
CA PRO A 214 15.21 11.97 18.86
C PRO A 214 15.93 10.76 19.48
N ILE A 215 15.99 9.68 18.72
CA ILE A 215 16.66 8.42 19.10
C ILE A 215 18.19 8.63 19.04
N PRO A 216 18.94 8.38 20.12
CA PRO A 216 20.36 8.68 20.21
C PRO A 216 21.18 7.55 19.56
N PHE A 217 21.48 7.64 18.26
CA PHE A 217 22.40 6.69 17.59
C PHE A 217 23.65 7.36 16.98
N GLU A 218 23.76 8.68 17.04
CA GLU A 218 24.81 9.41 16.29
C GLU A 218 26.12 9.67 17.05
N LYS A 219 26.21 9.31 18.34
CA LYS A 219 27.40 9.63 19.15
C LYS A 219 28.47 8.53 19.25
N GLU A 220 28.17 7.29 18.88
CA GLU A 220 29.11 6.18 19.10
C GLU A 220 30.07 5.88 17.94
N ALA A 221 29.82 6.41 16.73
CA ALA A 221 30.65 6.13 15.55
C ALA A 221 31.88 7.03 15.42
N ARG A 222 31.97 8.12 16.19
CA ARG A 222 33.05 9.13 16.07
C ARG A 222 34.17 9.01 17.10
N GLU A 223 34.10 8.02 18.00
CA GLU A 223 35.11 7.78 19.05
C GLU A 223 36.00 6.55 18.77
N LYS A 224 35.81 5.88 17.63
CA LYS A 224 36.62 4.70 17.22
C LYS A 224 37.30 4.85 15.85
N ALA A 225 37.63 6.07 15.45
CA ALA A 225 38.48 6.37 14.29
C ALA A 225 39.77 7.08 14.74
#